data_AF-A0A7V3HKH3-F1
#
_entry.id   AF-A0A7V3HKH3-F1
#
_cell.length_a   1.000
_cell.length_b   1.000
_cell.length_c   1.000
_cell.angle_alpha   90.00
_cell.angle_beta   90.00
_cell.angle_gamma   90.00
#
_symmetry.space_group_name_H-M   'P 1'
#
loop_
_entity.id
_entity.type
_entity.pdbx_description
1 polymer ?
#
loop_
_entity_poly.entity_id
_entity_poly.type
_entity_poly.pdbx_seq_one_letter_code
_entity_poly.pdbx_strand_id
1 'polypeptide(L)'
;MPSQKVHDASCLLAAGITASVGVIFWKLPLFAVSGGMAMGTLIHPDWDYAEARGVLAELGPIKYLVKPYGLLIPHRHWLSHLPVVGTIGRVLYIMFPLFILGFAFPSGNPTLGVLRNRYFWFAFLGLSIADTIHFALDMAQTGFKRFLRQLIRGVVERE
;
A
#
# COMPACT_ATOMS: atom_id res chain seq x y z
N MET A 1 3.94 13.67 -2.58
CA MET A 1 3.95 12.63 -1.56
C MET A 1 3.47 13.24 -0.26
N PRO A 2 2.25 12.88 0.19
CA PRO A 2 1.83 13.15 1.55
C PRO A 2 2.86 12.55 2.50
N SER A 3 2.98 13.10 3.71
CA SER A 3 3.88 12.49 4.69
C SER A 3 3.39 11.09 5.05
N GLN A 4 4.32 10.20 5.41
CA GLN A 4 4.01 8.84 5.89
C GLN A 4 2.91 8.86 6.97
N LYS A 5 2.97 9.84 7.89
CA LYS A 5 1.96 10.03 8.94
C LYS A 5 0.54 10.27 8.41
N VAL A 6 0.40 11.08 7.35
CA VAL A 6 -0.91 11.36 6.73
C VAL A 6 -1.43 10.12 6.02
N HIS A 7 -0.54 9.41 5.33
CA HIS A 7 -0.86 8.15 4.69
C HIS A 7 -1.35 7.10 5.71
N ASP A 8 -0.58 6.86 6.77
CA ASP A 8 -0.91 5.85 7.77
C ASP A 8 -2.21 6.20 8.50
N ALA A 9 -2.40 7.48 8.85
CA ALA A 9 -3.65 7.95 9.44
C ALA A 9 -4.84 7.70 8.49
N SER A 10 -4.69 7.94 7.19
CA SER A 10 -5.75 7.70 6.21
C SER A 10 -6.08 6.21 6.06
N CYS A 11 -5.07 5.33 6.08
CA CYS A 11 -5.25 3.88 6.05
C CYS A 11 -5.99 3.38 7.29
N LEU A 12 -5.56 3.82 8.49
CA LEU A 12 -6.15 3.43 9.76
C LEU A 12 -7.58 3.97 9.92
N LEU A 13 -7.84 5.19 9.46
CA LEU A 13 -9.18 5.77 9.47
C LEU A 13 -10.12 4.97 8.54
N ALA A 14 -9.70 4.69 7.31
CA ALA A 14 -10.47 3.89 6.36
C ALA A 14 -10.71 2.47 6.89
N ALA A 15 -9.70 1.85 7.50
CA ALA A 15 -9.81 0.55 8.15
C ALA A 15 -10.82 0.57 9.29
N GLY A 16 -10.75 1.58 10.16
CA GLY A 16 -11.67 1.77 11.29
C GLY A 16 -13.13 1.91 10.84
N ILE A 17 -13.39 2.80 9.88
CA ILE A 17 -14.72 2.98 9.28
C ILE A 17 -15.24 1.65 8.71
N THR A 18 -14.40 0.95 7.94
CA THR A 18 -14.78 -0.33 7.31
C THR A 18 -15.07 -1.41 8.35
N ALA A 19 -14.28 -1.48 9.43
CA ALA A 19 -14.54 -2.39 10.54
C ALA A 19 -15.86 -2.07 11.26
N SER A 20 -16.14 -0.80 11.52
CA SER A 20 -17.41 -0.37 12.14
C SER A 20 -18.62 -0.77 11.30
N VAL A 21 -18.57 -0.58 9.98
CA VAL A 21 -19.60 -1.06 9.05
C VAL A 21 -19.71 -2.59 9.10
N GLY A 22 -18.57 -3.30 9.17
CA GLY A 22 -18.51 -4.75 9.36
C GLY A 22 -19.24 -5.23 10.61
N VAL A 23 -19.08 -4.54 11.73
CA VAL A 23 -19.79 -4.81 12.99
C VAL A 23 -21.28 -4.54 12.85
N ILE A 24 -21.67 -3.35 12.35
CA ILE A 24 -23.08 -2.93 12.24
C ILE A 24 -23.89 -3.91 11.39
N PHE A 25 -23.33 -4.38 10.28
CA PHE A 25 -24.03 -5.26 9.34
C PHE A 25 -23.67 -6.74 9.47
N TRP A 26 -22.88 -7.11 10.48
CA TRP A 26 -22.39 -8.46 10.73
C TRP A 26 -21.77 -9.13 9.48
N LYS A 27 -20.87 -8.40 8.80
CA LYS A 27 -20.24 -8.86 7.54
C LYS A 27 -18.78 -9.23 7.77
N LEU A 28 -18.54 -10.53 8.01
CA LEU A 28 -17.20 -11.10 8.17
C LEU A 28 -16.16 -10.66 7.10
N PRO A 29 -16.50 -10.58 5.79
CA PRO A 29 -15.55 -10.10 4.78
C PRO A 29 -15.02 -8.68 5.01
N LEU A 30 -15.80 -7.79 5.63
CA LEU A 30 -15.38 -6.41 5.87
C LEU A 30 -14.27 -6.30 6.92
N PHE A 31 -14.15 -7.26 7.84
CA PHE A 31 -12.99 -7.32 8.74
C PHE A 31 -11.71 -7.68 7.99
N ALA A 32 -11.79 -8.57 6.99
CA ALA A 32 -10.65 -8.88 6.14
C ALA A 32 -10.24 -7.67 5.28
N VAL A 33 -11.21 -6.96 4.69
CA VAL A 33 -10.95 -5.69 3.98
C VAL A 33 -10.32 -4.65 4.90
N SER A 34 -10.87 -4.45 6.10
CA SER A 34 -10.31 -3.54 7.12
C SER A 34 -8.89 -3.91 7.50
N GLY A 35 -8.61 -5.21 7.74
CA GLY A 35 -7.28 -5.71 8.00
C GLY A 35 -6.31 -5.42 6.84
N GLY A 36 -6.77 -5.61 5.60
CA GLY A 36 -6.03 -5.24 4.39
C GLY A 36 -5.67 -3.75 4.33
N MET A 37 -6.62 -2.87 4.63
CA MET A 37 -6.39 -1.42 4.69
C MET A 37 -5.38 -1.05 5.78
N ALA A 38 -5.48 -1.65 6.97
CA ALA A 38 -4.54 -1.43 8.06
C ALA A 38 -3.12 -1.92 7.70
N MET A 39 -3.01 -3.05 7.00
CA MET A 39 -1.75 -3.55 6.45
C MET A 39 -1.12 -2.60 5.44
N GLY A 40 -1.90 -1.68 4.86
CA GLY A 40 -1.39 -0.56 4.04
C GLY A 40 -0.41 0.34 4.78
N THR A 41 -0.42 0.40 6.11
CA THR A 41 0.61 1.13 6.88
C THR A 41 2.00 0.48 6.80
N LEU A 42 2.05 -0.83 6.47
CA LEU A 42 3.27 -1.60 6.35
C LEU A 42 3.65 -1.86 4.90
N ILE A 43 2.69 -2.26 4.07
CA ILE A 43 2.89 -2.62 2.66
C ILE A 43 2.28 -1.50 1.82
N HIS A 44 3.11 -0.57 1.35
CA HIS A 44 2.64 0.63 0.63
C HIS A 44 3.54 0.96 -0.56
N PRO A 45 3.11 1.88 -1.46
CA PRO A 45 3.82 2.17 -2.70
C PRO A 45 5.24 2.72 -2.52
N ASP A 46 5.56 3.28 -1.35
CA ASP A 46 6.92 3.80 -1.12
C ASP A 46 7.98 2.69 -0.98
N TRP A 47 7.57 1.42 -0.83
CA TRP A 47 8.48 0.27 -0.99
C TRP A 47 9.11 0.20 -2.37
N ASP A 48 8.43 0.72 -3.40
CA ASP A 48 8.91 0.73 -4.78
C ASP A 48 10.10 1.71 -4.96
N TYR A 49 10.50 2.44 -3.90
CA TYR A 49 11.59 3.40 -3.95
C TYR A 49 12.76 2.99 -3.05
N ALA A 50 13.79 2.36 -3.63
CA ALA A 50 15.01 1.96 -2.90
C ALA A 50 15.75 3.12 -2.20
N GLU A 51 15.63 4.34 -2.72
CA GLU A 51 16.27 5.53 -2.15
C GLU A 51 15.45 6.20 -1.04
N ALA A 52 14.26 5.65 -0.71
CA ALA A 52 13.43 6.06 0.43
C ALA A 52 14.10 5.71 1.78
N ARG A 53 15.29 6.28 2.05
CA ARG A 53 16.06 5.99 3.27
C ARG A 53 15.24 6.22 4.54
N GLY A 54 14.29 7.16 4.52
CA GLY A 54 13.34 7.40 5.62
C GLY A 54 12.40 6.21 5.85
N VAL A 55 11.71 5.75 4.79
CA VAL A 55 10.76 4.62 4.85
C VAL A 55 11.48 3.33 5.26
N LEU A 56 12.64 3.05 4.67
CA LEU A 56 13.43 1.86 5.03
C LEU A 56 14.01 1.94 6.46
N ALA A 57 14.20 3.13 7.03
CA ALA A 57 14.68 3.26 8.41
C ALA A 57 13.60 2.93 9.43
N GLU A 58 12.34 3.26 9.14
CA GLU A 58 11.19 3.02 10.03
C GLU A 58 10.77 1.55 10.09
N LEU A 59 11.05 0.76 9.05
CA LEU A 59 10.73 -0.68 8.97
C LEU A 59 11.61 -1.60 9.84
N GLY A 60 12.62 -1.07 10.54
CA GLY A 60 13.50 -1.89 11.39
C GLY A 60 14.20 -3.01 10.58
N PRO A 61 14.28 -4.25 11.08
CA PRO A 61 14.88 -5.37 10.36
C PRO A 61 14.15 -5.77 9.06
N ILE A 62 12.84 -5.47 8.94
CA ILE A 62 12.03 -5.83 7.76
C ILE A 62 12.55 -5.14 6.49
N LYS A 63 13.25 -4.01 6.64
CA LYS A 63 13.88 -3.27 5.54
C LYS A 63 14.80 -4.13 4.68
N TYR A 64 15.43 -5.17 5.22
CA TYR A 64 16.32 -6.05 4.44
C TYR A 64 15.54 -6.94 3.47
N LEU A 65 14.28 -7.26 3.79
CA LEU A 65 13.38 -7.95 2.87
C LEU A 65 12.84 -6.98 1.83
N VAL A 66 12.57 -5.73 2.19
CA VAL A 66 11.95 -4.74 1.28
C VAL A 66 12.95 -4.08 0.34
N LYS A 67 14.19 -3.84 0.79
CA LYS A 67 15.20 -3.12 0.01
C LYS A 67 15.48 -3.74 -1.38
N PRO A 68 15.61 -5.08 -1.54
CA PRO A 68 15.81 -5.67 -2.87
C PRO A 68 14.65 -5.40 -3.82
N TYR A 69 13.41 -5.40 -3.31
CA TYR A 69 12.23 -5.08 -4.13
C TYR A 69 12.30 -3.66 -4.71
N GLY A 70 12.59 -2.66 -3.89
CA GLY A 70 12.74 -1.27 -4.36
C GLY A 70 13.93 -1.05 -5.31
N LEU A 71 14.91 -1.97 -5.34
CA LEU A 71 16.02 -1.95 -6.31
C LEU A 71 15.64 -2.60 -7.64
N LEU A 72 14.71 -3.56 -7.63
CA LEU A 72 14.23 -4.26 -8.82
C LEU A 72 13.19 -3.43 -9.60
N ILE A 73 12.46 -2.53 -8.92
CA ILE A 73 11.44 -1.69 -9.55
C ILE A 73 12.03 -0.31 -9.91
N PRO A 74 11.96 0.13 -11.18
CA PRO A 74 12.45 1.44 -11.59
C PRO A 74 11.69 2.58 -10.90
N HIS A 75 12.41 3.60 -10.46
CA HIS A 75 11.83 4.80 -9.86
C HIS A 75 10.79 5.43 -10.80
N ARG A 76 9.54 5.57 -10.32
CA ARG A 76 8.41 6.17 -11.04
C ARG A 76 7.95 5.42 -12.29
N HIS A 77 8.13 4.11 -12.35
CA HIS A 77 7.42 3.35 -13.37
C HIS A 77 5.91 3.41 -13.06
N TRP A 78 5.13 4.01 -13.97
CA TRP A 78 3.68 4.21 -13.83
C TRP A 78 2.94 2.92 -13.44
N LEU A 79 3.43 1.77 -13.87
CA LEU A 79 2.88 0.44 -13.56
C LEU A 79 2.97 0.06 -12.07
N SER A 80 4.00 0.52 -11.33
CA SER A 80 4.13 0.23 -9.89
C SER A 80 3.27 1.18 -9.04
N HIS A 81 2.92 2.35 -9.60
CA HIS A 81 2.07 3.35 -8.96
C HIS A 81 0.57 3.15 -9.22
N LEU A 82 0.19 2.26 -10.14
CA LEU A 82 -1.20 1.84 -10.28
C LEU A 82 -1.60 1.01 -9.06
N PRO A 83 -2.65 1.40 -8.31
CA PRO A 83 -2.97 0.79 -7.02
C PRO A 83 -3.01 -0.73 -7.09
N VAL A 84 -3.79 -1.30 -8.00
CA VAL A 84 -3.94 -2.76 -8.11
C VAL A 84 -2.66 -3.45 -8.59
N VAL A 85 -2.01 -2.94 -9.64
CA VAL A 85 -0.82 -3.60 -10.22
C VAL A 85 0.37 -3.53 -9.26
N GLY A 86 0.58 -2.38 -8.61
CA GLY A 86 1.56 -2.21 -7.55
C GLY A 86 1.29 -3.14 -6.37
N THR A 87 0.04 -3.24 -5.91
CA THR A 87 -0.32 -4.18 -4.83
C THR A 87 0.02 -5.61 -5.24
N ILE A 88 -0.32 -6.04 -6.47
CA ILE A 88 0.03 -7.38 -6.98
C ILE A 88 1.54 -7.60 -6.91
N GLY A 89 2.34 -6.65 -7.39
CA GLY A 89 3.80 -6.73 -7.36
C GLY A 89 4.35 -6.94 -5.94
N ARG A 90 3.92 -6.11 -4.98
CA ARG A 90 4.33 -6.21 -3.56
C ARG A 90 3.91 -7.53 -2.94
N VAL A 91 2.67 -7.96 -3.16
CA VAL A 91 2.15 -9.22 -2.60
C VAL A 91 2.88 -10.42 -3.21
N LEU A 92 3.11 -10.45 -4.52
CA LEU A 92 3.89 -11.51 -5.16
C LEU A 92 5.32 -11.54 -4.65
N TYR A 93 5.95 -10.38 -4.46
CA TYR A 93 7.31 -10.29 -3.92
C TYR A 93 7.41 -10.90 -2.51
N ILE A 94 6.43 -10.66 -1.63
CA ILE A 94 6.41 -11.26 -0.28
C ILE A 94 6.06 -12.76 -0.36
N MET A 95 5.09 -13.12 -1.19
CA MET A 95 4.58 -14.49 -1.28
C MET A 95 5.56 -15.44 -1.97
N PHE A 96 6.40 -14.96 -2.89
CA PHE A 96 7.27 -15.82 -3.69
C PHE A 96 8.33 -16.56 -2.85
N PRO A 97 9.12 -15.91 -1.98
CA PRO A 97 10.03 -16.61 -1.08
C PRO A 97 9.29 -17.60 -0.15
N LEU A 98 8.11 -17.21 0.35
CA LEU A 98 7.29 -18.08 1.21
C LEU A 98 6.75 -19.29 0.45
N PHE A 99 6.41 -19.12 -0.83
CA PHE A 99 6.04 -20.20 -1.72
C PHE A 99 7.20 -21.18 -1.93
N ILE A 100 8.42 -20.70 -2.18
CA ILE A 100 9.60 -21.56 -2.32
C ILE A 100 9.88 -22.31 -1.01
N LEU A 101 9.90 -21.62 0.12
CA LEU A 101 10.09 -22.24 1.44
C LEU A 101 8.99 -23.24 1.79
N GLY A 102 7.77 -23.01 1.27
CA GLY A 102 6.62 -23.87 1.47
C GLY A 102 6.81 -25.32 1.01
N PHE A 103 7.71 -25.57 0.05
CA PHE A 103 8.04 -26.94 -0.38
C PHE A 103 8.80 -27.76 0.66
N ALA A 104 9.38 -27.12 1.67
CA ALA A 104 10.02 -27.82 2.78
C ALA A 104 9.02 -28.44 3.77
N PHE A 105 7.72 -28.15 3.66
CA PHE A 105 6.69 -28.64 4.57
C PHE A 105 6.07 -29.95 4.06
N PRO A 106 6.18 -31.07 4.82
CA PRO A 106 5.63 -32.36 4.42
C PRO A 106 4.10 -32.38 4.27
N SER A 107 3.40 -31.48 4.95
CA SER A 107 1.94 -31.32 4.90
C SER A 107 1.44 -30.56 3.66
N GLY A 108 2.34 -30.16 2.76
CA GLY A 108 2.05 -29.35 1.58
C GLY A 108 2.36 -27.87 1.76
N ASN A 109 2.33 -27.13 0.66
CA ASN A 109 2.76 -25.73 0.64
C ASN A 109 1.71 -24.81 1.28
N PRO A 110 1.98 -24.17 2.44
CA PRO A 110 1.01 -23.35 3.16
C PRO A 110 0.57 -22.11 2.38
N THR A 111 1.42 -21.59 1.49
CA THR A 111 1.12 -20.42 0.64
C THR A 111 -0.04 -20.71 -0.30
N LEU A 112 -0.19 -21.95 -0.78
CA LEU A 112 -1.36 -22.36 -1.57
C LEU A 112 -2.65 -22.31 -0.74
N GLY A 113 -2.58 -22.65 0.55
CA GLY A 113 -3.69 -22.53 1.49
C GLY A 113 -4.13 -21.08 1.69
N VAL A 114 -3.17 -20.16 1.80
CA VAL A 114 -3.42 -18.71 1.88
C VAL A 114 -4.10 -18.21 0.60
N LEU A 115 -3.58 -18.55 -0.58
CA LEU A 115 -4.15 -18.13 -1.87
C LEU A 115 -5.56 -18.69 -2.13
N ARG A 116 -5.88 -19.88 -1.59
CA ARG A 116 -7.22 -20.48 -1.68
C ARG A 116 -8.21 -19.85 -0.69
N ASN A 117 -7.74 -19.18 0.35
CA ASN A 117 -8.60 -18.59 1.36
C ASN A 117 -9.29 -17.32 0.83
N ARG A 118 -10.62 -17.30 0.78
CA ARG A 118 -11.38 -16.13 0.32
C ARG A 118 -11.06 -14.84 1.10
N TYR A 119 -10.71 -14.94 2.39
CA TYR A 119 -10.38 -13.79 3.21
C TYR A 119 -9.04 -13.15 2.83
N PHE A 120 -8.13 -13.91 2.22
CA PHE A 120 -6.92 -13.34 1.63
C PHE A 120 -7.27 -12.35 0.52
N TRP A 121 -8.21 -12.70 -0.35
CA TRP A 121 -8.63 -11.81 -1.45
C TRP A 121 -9.41 -10.58 -0.96
N PHE A 122 -10.17 -10.69 0.12
CA PHE A 122 -10.77 -9.52 0.78
C PHE A 122 -9.72 -8.62 1.43
N ALA A 123 -8.69 -9.18 2.06
CA ALA A 123 -7.57 -8.42 2.58
C ALA A 123 -6.75 -7.77 1.45
N PHE A 124 -6.53 -8.48 0.34
CA PHE A 124 -5.91 -7.92 -0.86
C PHE A 124 -6.71 -6.72 -1.39
N LEU A 125 -8.04 -6.83 -1.48
CA LEU A 125 -8.91 -5.72 -1.87
C LEU A 125 -8.75 -4.53 -0.92
N GLY A 126 -8.71 -4.76 0.39
CA GLY A 126 -8.46 -3.73 1.39
C GLY A 126 -7.12 -3.01 1.19
N LEU A 127 -6.07 -3.78 0.90
CA LEU A 127 -4.74 -3.26 0.63
C LEU A 127 -4.72 -2.42 -0.66
N SER A 128 -5.38 -2.87 -1.73
CA SER A 128 -5.52 -2.09 -2.96
C SER A 128 -6.34 -0.81 -2.78
N ILE A 129 -7.31 -0.79 -1.86
CA ILE A 129 -8.04 0.44 -1.50
C ILE A 129 -7.10 1.40 -0.76
N ALA A 130 -6.28 0.92 0.18
CA ALA A 130 -5.28 1.75 0.85
C ALA A 130 -4.29 2.38 -0.16
N ASP A 131 -3.76 1.58 -1.10
CA ASP A 131 -2.90 2.08 -2.17
C ASP A 131 -3.62 3.11 -3.07
N THR A 132 -4.92 2.93 -3.29
CA THR A 132 -5.74 3.90 -4.05
C THR A 132 -5.92 5.21 -3.30
N ILE A 133 -6.13 5.15 -1.98
CA ILE A 133 -6.19 6.34 -1.12
C ILE A 133 -4.86 7.08 -1.15
N HIS A 134 -3.74 6.37 -1.03
CA HIS A 134 -2.40 6.93 -1.16
C HIS A 134 -2.25 7.69 -2.49
N PHE A 135 -2.54 7.00 -3.60
CA PHE A 135 -2.44 7.57 -4.94
C PHE A 135 -3.33 8.82 -5.12
N ALA A 136 -4.57 8.77 -4.65
CA ALA A 136 -5.51 9.89 -4.73
C ALA A 136 -5.03 11.11 -3.91
N LEU A 137 -4.53 10.89 -2.69
CA LEU A 137 -3.95 11.95 -1.86
C LEU A 137 -2.74 12.60 -2.55
N ASP A 138 -1.94 11.79 -3.25
CA ASP A 138 -0.76 12.26 -3.96
C ASP A 138 -1.10 13.14 -5.16
N MET A 139 -2.11 12.73 -5.94
CA MET A 139 -2.68 13.52 -7.02
C MET A 139 -3.27 14.84 -6.51
N ALA A 140 -4.06 14.79 -5.43
CA ALA A 140 -4.70 15.97 -4.84
C ALA A 140 -3.66 17.00 -4.36
N GLN A 141 -2.64 16.55 -3.62
CA GLN A 141 -1.58 17.44 -3.14
C GLN A 141 -0.78 18.06 -4.29
N THR A 142 -0.50 17.27 -5.34
CA THR A 142 0.22 17.76 -6.52
C THR A 142 -0.60 18.78 -7.31
N GLY A 143 -1.90 18.51 -7.50
CA GLY A 143 -2.84 19.42 -8.16
C GLY A 143 -2.97 20.74 -7.39
N PHE A 144 -3.17 20.68 -6.08
CA PHE A 144 -3.28 21.85 -5.21
C PHE A 144 -2.02 22.74 -5.27
N LYS A 145 -0.83 22.12 -5.20
CA LYS A 145 0.45 22.85 -5.34
C LYS A 145 0.65 23.50 -6.71
N ARG A 146 0.09 22.93 -7.78
CA ARG A 146 0.14 23.52 -9.12
C ARG A 146 -0.79 24.73 -9.20
N PHE A 147 -2.02 24.59 -8.71
CA PHE A 147 -3.00 25.66 -8.64
C PHE A 147 -2.49 26.88 -7.86
N LEU A 148 -1.98 26.68 -6.63
CA LEU A 148 -1.42 27.77 -5.83
C LEU A 148 -0.28 28.50 -6.54
N ARG A 149 0.61 27.77 -7.22
CA ARG A 149 1.73 28.38 -7.98
C ARG A 149 1.24 29.23 -9.15
N GLN A 150 0.18 28.79 -9.85
CA GLN A 150 -0.43 29.58 -10.92
C GLN A 150 -1.10 30.85 -10.37
N LEU A 151 -1.77 30.73 -9.22
CA LEU A 151 -2.45 31.86 -8.57
C LEU A 151 -1.46 32.92 -8.10
N ILE A 152 -0.35 32.52 -7.44
CA ILE A 152 0.71 33.44 -7.00
C ILE A 152 1.36 34.15 -8.20
N ARG A 153 1.69 33.41 -9.28
CA ARG A 153 2.26 34.03 -10.50
C ARG A 153 1.31 35.05 -11.12
N GLY A 154 0.02 34.73 -11.20
CA GLY A 154 -1.00 35.64 -11.73
C GLY A 154 -1.25 36.88 -10.87
N VAL A 155 -0.87 36.87 -9.59
CA VAL A 155 -0.87 38.07 -8.73
C VAL A 155 0.39 38.90 -8.97
N VAL A 156 1.57 38.27 -9.00
CA VAL A 156 2.86 38.96 -9.23
C VAL A 156 2.91 39.63 -10.61
N GLU A 157 2.32 39.03 -11.65
CA GLU A 157 2.26 39.61 -13.00
C GLU A 157 1.30 40.82 -13.12
N ARG A 158 0.50 41.10 -12.09
CA ARG A 158 -0.45 42.23 -12.04
C ARG A 158 0.02 43.41 -11.19
N GLU A 159 1.13 43.27 -10.47
CA GLU A 159 1.82 44.35 -9.73
C GLU A 159 2.95 44.94 -10.57
#